data_AF-A0A1I5M6E7-F1
#
_entry.id   AF-A0A1I5M6E7-F1
#
_cell.length_a   1.000
_cell.length_b   1.000
_cell.length_c   1.000
_cell.angle_alpha   90.00
_cell.angle_beta   90.00
_cell.angle_gamma   90.00
#
_symmetry.space_group_name_H-M   'P 1'
#
loop_
_entity.id
_entity.type
_entity.pdbx_description
1 polymer ?
#
loop_
_entity_poly.entity_id
_entity_poly.type
_entity_poly.pdbx_seq_one_letter_code
_entity_poly.pdbx_strand_id
1 'polypeptide(L)'
;MILKKLQSNIQKLFFKKKASSENLKFVDKGMNNSSLQNCTGLILSTSFYWVKKEQLPVKKVHEAKKLLPAIFDGSLPDGNYKYIAEYAEESGWFYIYAYDEEKIAEYLESIGIDLTKIKRFYFIQSFIKLIEKPVDLKNGYSLVNDNGIICKLPSEFIEDSVSLDEFLKLASNYKATNIYISKRLPFSVDRSSILKISAALFIAAVIYIVEYTTYYKAYNKLVLENKNLYEAYNIPKTGYQRRARIKKLESIKDEIISKRQIFSKLLRIPLNRKYEFIRKLTLSDKRVSIEISLHNDKNAEKIKKYLEKILTLKSIKVKSKIMKIKAEI
;
A
#
# COMPACT_ATOMS: atom_id res chain seq x y z
N MET A 1 44.34 37.79 2.19
CA MET A 1 44.55 36.78 1.10
C MET A 1 43.89 35.43 1.40
N ILE A 2 43.95 34.93 2.65
CA ILE A 2 43.37 33.64 3.05
C ILE A 2 41.81 33.64 3.05
N LEU A 3 41.18 34.76 3.45
CA LEU A 3 39.72 34.93 3.45
C LEU A 3 39.09 34.90 2.04
N LYS A 4 39.72 35.49 1.02
CA LYS A 4 39.29 35.40 -0.39
C LYS A 4 39.39 33.97 -0.93
N LYS A 5 40.42 33.22 -0.50
CA LYS A 5 40.63 31.82 -0.89
C LYS A 5 39.59 30.89 -0.23
N LEU A 6 39.18 31.19 1.01
CA LEU A 6 38.11 30.48 1.70
C LEU A 6 36.72 30.76 1.08
N GLN A 7 36.41 32.01 0.73
CA GLN A 7 35.15 32.34 0.04
C GLN A 7 35.05 31.70 -1.34
N SER A 8 36.15 31.67 -2.10
CA SER A 8 36.23 30.97 -3.40
C SER A 8 36.04 29.46 -3.26
N ASN A 9 36.60 28.86 -2.20
CA ASN A 9 36.45 27.41 -1.95
C ASN A 9 35.06 27.05 -1.43
N ILE A 10 34.41 27.90 -0.64
CA ILE A 10 33.03 27.70 -0.18
C ILE A 10 32.05 27.82 -1.36
N GLN A 11 32.25 28.79 -2.27
CA GLN A 11 31.50 28.83 -3.54
C GLN A 11 31.71 27.54 -4.35
N LYS A 12 32.95 27.08 -4.53
CA LYS A 12 33.24 25.82 -5.25
C LYS A 12 32.66 24.57 -4.59
N LEU A 13 32.52 24.55 -3.26
CA LEU A 13 31.94 23.43 -2.52
C LEU A 13 30.40 23.39 -2.60
N PHE A 14 29.73 24.54 -2.68
CA PHE A 14 28.28 24.59 -2.91
C PHE A 14 27.86 24.27 -4.36
N PHE A 15 28.74 24.50 -5.34
CA PHE A 15 28.51 24.14 -6.74
C PHE A 15 28.84 22.68 -7.09
N LYS A 16 29.39 21.89 -6.16
CA LYS A 16 29.82 20.50 -6.43
C LYS A 16 28.76 19.46 -6.03
N LYS A 17 27.50 19.68 -6.43
CA LYS A 17 26.43 18.69 -6.30
C LYS A 17 25.84 18.37 -7.67
N LYS A 18 26.49 17.41 -8.36
CA LYS A 18 26.04 16.63 -9.52
C LYS A 18 25.01 17.35 -10.42
N ALA A 19 25.49 18.30 -11.23
CA ALA A 19 24.73 18.79 -12.37
C ALA A 19 24.60 17.64 -13.38
N SER A 20 23.47 16.94 -13.36
CA SER A 20 22.99 16.28 -14.57
C SER A 20 22.79 17.43 -15.57
N SER A 21 23.58 17.51 -16.64
CA SER A 21 23.41 18.56 -17.64
C SER A 21 22.00 18.45 -18.23
N GLU A 22 21.08 19.27 -17.73
CA GLU A 22 19.72 19.33 -18.25
C GLU A 22 19.81 19.89 -19.67
N ASN A 23 19.24 19.15 -20.64
CA ASN A 23 19.12 19.64 -22.00
C ASN A 23 17.99 20.67 -22.03
N LEU A 24 18.35 21.92 -21.76
CA LEU A 24 17.45 23.06 -21.76
C LEU A 24 17.25 23.58 -23.17
N LYS A 25 16.00 23.83 -23.55
CA LYS A 25 15.67 24.52 -24.80
C LYS A 25 14.80 25.73 -24.51
N PHE A 26 15.00 26.78 -25.29
CA PHE A 26 14.20 27.99 -25.24
C PHE A 26 13.05 27.89 -26.26
N VAL A 27 11.86 28.35 -25.87
CA VAL A 27 10.69 28.39 -26.73
C VAL A 27 10.05 29.78 -26.67
N ASP A 28 9.77 30.32 -27.85
CA ASP A 28 9.03 31.56 -28.03
C ASP A 28 7.94 31.40 -29.08
N LYS A 29 6.95 32.30 -29.04
CA LYS A 29 5.92 32.42 -30.05
C LYS A 29 6.53 32.95 -31.35
N GLY A 30 6.43 32.19 -32.44
CA GLY A 30 6.94 32.58 -33.75
C GLY A 30 8.39 32.16 -34.05
N MET A 31 9.07 31.43 -33.16
CA MET A 31 10.35 30.76 -33.50
C MET A 31 10.09 29.44 -34.23
N ASN A 32 10.93 29.12 -35.22
CA ASN A 32 10.92 27.81 -35.86
C ASN A 32 11.53 26.77 -34.91
N ASN A 33 10.67 26.05 -34.21
CA ASN A 33 11.02 25.15 -33.11
C ASN A 33 11.29 23.69 -33.58
N SER A 34 11.74 23.53 -34.83
CA SER A 34 11.82 22.25 -35.56
C SER A 34 12.81 21.22 -34.98
N SER A 35 13.64 21.57 -33.99
CA SER A 35 14.63 20.66 -33.39
C SER A 35 14.39 20.34 -31.91
N LEU A 36 13.17 20.44 -31.37
CA LEU A 36 12.88 20.23 -29.94
C LEU A 36 12.91 18.77 -29.45
N GLN A 37 13.28 17.79 -30.29
CA GLN A 37 13.40 16.38 -29.89
C GLN A 37 14.42 16.21 -28.73
N ASN A 38 14.06 15.41 -27.73
CA ASN A 38 14.89 15.04 -26.55
C ASN A 38 15.26 16.18 -25.58
N CYS A 39 14.43 17.21 -25.41
CA CYS A 39 14.60 18.18 -24.32
C CYS A 39 14.09 17.63 -22.98
N THR A 40 14.80 17.93 -21.89
CA THR A 40 14.39 17.57 -20.53
C THR A 40 13.83 18.76 -19.76
N GLY A 41 14.23 19.98 -20.12
CA GLY A 41 13.69 21.21 -19.56
C GLY A 41 13.39 22.25 -20.64
N LEU A 42 12.35 23.04 -20.42
CA LEU A 42 11.89 24.07 -21.35
C LEU A 42 11.90 25.44 -20.69
N ILE A 43 12.54 26.43 -21.31
CA ILE A 43 12.50 27.83 -20.90
C ILE A 43 11.48 28.53 -21.81
N LEU A 44 10.42 29.06 -21.21
CA LEU A 44 9.36 29.79 -21.87
C LEU A 44 9.70 31.28 -21.90
N SER A 45 9.55 31.89 -23.07
CA SER A 45 9.68 33.32 -23.26
C SER A 45 8.60 34.12 -22.52
N THR A 46 8.78 35.44 -22.45
CA THR A 46 7.80 36.40 -21.90
C THR A 46 6.48 36.41 -22.65
N SER A 47 6.40 35.80 -23.83
CA SER A 47 5.17 35.68 -24.64
C SER A 47 4.12 34.72 -24.04
N PHE A 48 4.49 33.92 -23.02
CA PHE A 48 3.63 32.90 -22.41
C PHE A 48 3.02 33.29 -21.07
N TYR A 49 3.47 34.39 -20.46
CA TYR A 49 3.03 34.80 -19.14
C TYR A 49 3.10 36.32 -18.98
N TRP A 50 2.34 36.82 -18.03
CA TRP A 50 2.42 38.20 -17.57
C TRP A 50 3.29 38.25 -16.32
N VAL A 51 4.11 39.29 -16.20
CA VAL A 51 4.97 39.49 -15.03
C VAL A 51 4.87 40.92 -14.52
N LYS A 52 4.83 41.09 -13.21
CA LYS A 52 4.98 42.37 -12.51
C LYS A 52 6.06 42.24 -11.43
N LYS A 53 6.85 43.30 -11.23
CA LYS A 53 7.76 43.46 -10.08
C LYS A 53 7.10 44.45 -9.12
N GLU A 54 6.69 43.99 -7.94
CA GLU A 54 5.92 44.83 -7.01
C GLU A 54 6.35 44.60 -5.55
N GLN A 55 6.27 45.66 -4.74
CA GLN A 55 6.53 45.59 -3.31
C GLN A 55 5.24 45.24 -2.56
N LEU A 56 5.24 44.14 -1.82
CA LEU A 56 4.06 43.68 -1.10
C LEU A 56 4.25 43.79 0.42
N PRO A 57 3.18 44.12 1.18
CA PRO A 57 3.24 44.24 2.64
C PRO A 57 3.26 42.86 3.33
N VAL A 58 3.99 41.89 2.78
CA VAL A 58 4.06 40.50 3.26
C VAL A 58 5.49 40.01 3.20
N LYS A 59 5.89 39.18 4.16
CA LYS A 59 7.26 38.66 4.25
C LYS A 59 7.43 37.32 3.54
N LYS A 60 6.34 36.57 3.33
CA LYS A 60 6.36 35.20 2.80
C LYS A 60 5.72 35.09 1.43
N VAL A 61 6.32 34.31 0.53
CA VAL A 61 5.76 34.02 -0.82
C VAL A 61 4.35 33.43 -0.75
N HIS A 62 4.04 32.58 0.23
CA HIS A 62 2.69 32.01 0.33
C HIS A 62 1.63 33.08 0.66
N GLU A 63 2.01 34.15 1.36
CA GLU A 63 1.10 35.25 1.72
C GLU A 63 0.90 36.14 0.50
N ALA A 64 1.99 36.45 -0.22
CA ALA A 64 1.95 37.14 -1.50
C ALA A 64 1.02 36.43 -2.50
N LYS A 65 1.09 35.09 -2.58
CA LYS A 65 0.23 34.28 -3.46
C LYS A 65 -1.28 34.54 -3.29
N LYS A 66 -1.73 34.89 -2.08
CA LYS A 66 -3.15 35.17 -1.81
C LYS A 66 -3.62 36.51 -2.38
N LEU A 67 -2.69 37.44 -2.58
CA LEU A 67 -2.96 38.79 -3.07
C LEU A 67 -2.89 38.89 -4.60
N LEU A 68 -2.30 37.88 -5.27
CA LEU A 68 -2.03 37.93 -6.71
C LEU A 68 -3.26 38.13 -7.59
N PRO A 69 -4.42 37.49 -7.33
CA PRO A 69 -5.61 37.76 -8.14
C PRO A 69 -6.02 39.23 -8.11
N ALA A 70 -5.93 39.87 -6.94
CA ALA A 70 -6.27 41.29 -6.78
C ALA A 70 -5.25 42.22 -7.47
N ILE A 71 -3.96 41.85 -7.49
CA ILE A 71 -2.89 42.63 -8.14
C ILE A 71 -3.05 42.67 -9.67
N PHE A 72 -3.69 41.64 -10.23
CA PHE A 72 -3.96 41.56 -11.65
C PHE A 72 -5.38 41.98 -12.04
N ASP A 73 -6.21 42.35 -11.08
CA ASP A 73 -7.59 42.74 -11.33
C ASP A 73 -7.68 43.90 -12.32
N GLY A 74 -8.54 43.76 -13.32
CA GLY A 74 -8.69 44.71 -14.44
C GLY A 74 -7.49 44.86 -15.40
N SER A 75 -6.38 44.15 -15.18
CA SER A 75 -5.16 44.27 -16.02
C SER A 75 -4.94 43.09 -16.97
N LEU A 76 -5.56 41.94 -16.71
CA LEU A 76 -5.50 40.78 -17.57
C LEU A 76 -6.77 40.68 -18.43
N PRO A 77 -6.66 40.21 -19.69
CA PRO A 77 -7.84 39.89 -20.48
C PRO A 77 -8.57 38.67 -19.89
N ASP A 78 -9.77 38.38 -20.38
CA ASP A 78 -10.55 37.23 -19.92
C ASP A 78 -9.81 35.90 -20.15
N GLY A 79 -9.73 35.07 -19.10
CA GLY A 79 -9.07 33.77 -19.17
C GLY A 79 -8.88 33.09 -17.82
N ASN A 80 -8.43 31.82 -17.86
CA ASN A 80 -8.17 31.00 -16.68
C ASN A 80 -6.69 31.09 -16.29
N TYR A 81 -6.35 32.09 -15.48
CA TYR A 81 -4.97 32.32 -15.07
C TYR A 81 -4.59 31.58 -13.78
N LYS A 82 -3.40 31.00 -13.80
CA LYS A 82 -2.68 30.56 -12.60
C LYS A 82 -1.66 31.61 -12.20
N TYR A 83 -1.47 31.76 -10.88
CA TYR A 83 -0.61 32.78 -10.32
C TYR A 83 0.56 32.17 -9.53
N ILE A 84 1.75 32.73 -9.70
CA ILE A 84 2.95 32.36 -8.96
C ILE A 84 3.64 33.63 -8.47
N ALA A 85 4.27 33.57 -7.30
CA ALA A 85 5.16 34.63 -6.80
C ALA A 85 6.54 34.04 -6.49
N GLU A 86 7.57 34.83 -6.73
CA GLU A 86 8.97 34.57 -6.45
C GLU A 86 9.59 35.81 -5.78
N TYR A 87 10.54 35.64 -4.86
CA TYR A 87 11.25 36.78 -4.28
C TYR A 87 12.11 37.47 -5.34
N ALA A 88 12.02 38.79 -5.43
CA ALA A 88 13.07 39.57 -6.07
C ALA A 88 14.28 39.71 -5.12
N GLU A 89 15.39 40.24 -5.61
CA GLU A 89 16.62 40.37 -4.82
C GLU A 89 16.47 41.33 -3.63
N GLU A 90 15.60 42.34 -3.78
CA GLU A 90 15.32 43.33 -2.76
C GLU A 90 14.25 42.82 -1.76
N SER A 91 14.49 43.02 -0.47
CA SER A 91 13.57 42.62 0.60
C SER A 91 12.19 43.25 0.41
N GLY A 92 11.16 42.41 0.31
CA GLY A 92 9.76 42.84 0.16
C GLY A 92 9.30 43.03 -1.29
N TRP A 93 10.20 42.91 -2.27
CA TRP A 93 9.86 42.89 -3.69
C TRP A 93 9.62 41.46 -4.17
N PHE A 94 8.61 41.31 -5.02
CA PHE A 94 8.22 40.02 -5.59
C PHE A 94 8.09 40.12 -7.11
N TYR A 95 8.57 39.10 -7.80
CA TYR A 95 8.16 38.81 -9.16
C TYR A 95 6.87 38.02 -9.12
N ILE A 96 5.85 38.57 -9.75
CA ILE A 96 4.49 38.06 -9.73
C ILE A 96 4.14 37.65 -11.16
N TYR A 97 3.71 36.41 -11.34
CA TYR A 97 3.41 35.82 -12.64
C TYR A 97 1.92 35.48 -12.75
N ALA A 98 1.33 35.73 -13.92
CA ALA A 98 0.03 35.19 -14.32
C ALA A 98 0.16 34.48 -15.67
N TYR A 99 -0.29 33.24 -15.76
CA TYR A 99 -0.19 32.45 -16.98
C TYR A 99 -1.38 31.52 -17.15
N ASP A 100 -1.74 31.25 -18.41
CA ASP A 100 -2.81 30.33 -18.78
C ASP A 100 -2.18 28.98 -19.16
N GLU A 101 -2.29 28.01 -18.27
CA GLU A 101 -1.66 26.71 -18.42
C GLU A 101 -2.19 25.94 -19.64
N GLU A 102 -3.48 26.07 -19.94
CA GLU A 102 -4.13 25.39 -21.06
C GLU A 102 -3.63 25.94 -22.39
N LYS A 103 -3.57 27.28 -22.52
CA LYS A 103 -3.02 27.93 -23.72
C LYS A 103 -1.55 27.61 -23.95
N ILE A 104 -0.75 27.49 -22.88
CA ILE A 104 0.65 27.09 -23.03
C ILE A 104 0.72 25.63 -23.51
N ALA A 105 -0.03 24.72 -22.88
CA ALA A 105 -0.05 23.32 -23.25
C ALA A 105 -0.47 23.12 -24.73
N GLU A 106 -1.55 23.77 -25.14
CA GLU A 106 -2.08 23.71 -26.52
C GLU A 106 -1.07 24.25 -27.54
N TYR A 107 -0.42 25.38 -27.23
CA TYR A 107 0.61 25.91 -28.11
C TYR A 107 1.79 24.94 -28.25
N LEU A 108 2.29 24.40 -27.14
CA LEU A 108 3.42 23.47 -27.16
C LEU A 108 3.08 22.18 -27.93
N GLU A 109 1.89 21.63 -27.76
CA GLU A 109 1.40 20.48 -28.52
C GLU A 109 1.26 20.80 -30.01
N SER A 110 0.77 22.00 -30.36
CA SER A 110 0.61 22.43 -31.76
C SER A 110 1.93 22.51 -32.53
N ILE A 111 3.05 22.77 -31.84
CA ILE A 111 4.40 22.78 -32.41
C ILE A 111 5.12 21.43 -32.26
N GLY A 112 4.38 20.36 -31.90
CA GLY A 112 4.85 18.98 -31.85
C GLY A 112 5.64 18.61 -30.59
N ILE A 113 5.51 19.38 -29.50
CA ILE A 113 6.19 19.07 -28.23
C ILE A 113 5.32 18.13 -27.41
N ASP A 114 5.88 16.97 -27.09
CA ASP A 114 5.29 16.01 -26.16
C ASP A 114 5.55 16.43 -24.70
N LEU A 115 4.53 17.02 -24.07
CA LEU A 115 4.57 17.47 -22.67
C LEU A 115 4.89 16.33 -21.69
N THR A 116 4.63 15.06 -22.05
CA THR A 116 4.91 13.93 -21.17
C THR A 116 6.42 13.72 -20.98
N LYS A 117 7.23 14.07 -21.99
CA LYS A 117 8.69 13.92 -21.99
C LYS A 117 9.42 15.06 -21.27
N ILE A 118 8.78 16.22 -21.15
CA ILE A 118 9.36 17.36 -20.44
C ILE A 118 9.30 17.11 -18.92
N LYS A 119 10.44 17.34 -18.24
CA LYS A 119 10.53 17.21 -16.78
C LYS A 119 10.21 18.52 -16.07
N ARG A 120 10.63 19.66 -16.64
CA ARG A 120 10.58 20.97 -15.99
C ARG A 120 10.30 22.09 -16.99
N PHE A 121 9.55 23.08 -16.53
CA PHE A 121 9.24 24.31 -17.25
C PHE A 121 9.76 25.49 -16.44
N TYR A 122 10.37 26.44 -17.12
CA TYR A 122 10.93 27.62 -16.49
C TYR A 122 10.43 28.86 -17.22
N PHE A 123 10.15 29.94 -16.50
CA PHE A 123 9.99 31.25 -17.11
C PHE A 123 11.36 31.88 -17.30
N ILE A 124 11.57 32.56 -18.43
CA ILE A 124 12.84 33.25 -18.68
C ILE A 124 13.18 34.24 -17.56
N GLN A 125 12.18 34.87 -16.93
CA GLN A 125 12.34 35.77 -15.78
C GLN A 125 13.12 35.16 -14.61
N SER A 126 12.98 33.85 -14.36
CA SER A 126 13.73 33.18 -13.28
C SER A 126 15.24 33.12 -13.54
N PHE A 127 15.70 33.44 -14.76
CA PHE A 127 17.11 33.52 -15.15
C PHE A 127 17.62 34.96 -15.26
N ILE A 128 16.91 35.95 -14.74
CA ILE A 128 17.27 37.37 -14.89
C ILE A 128 18.73 37.69 -14.52
N LYS A 129 19.28 37.04 -13.50
CA LYS A 129 20.67 37.24 -13.05
C LYS A 129 21.72 36.83 -14.08
N LEU A 130 21.34 36.05 -15.08
CA LEU A 130 22.22 35.63 -16.16
C LEU A 130 22.15 36.57 -17.38
N ILE A 131 21.15 37.46 -17.42
CA ILE A 131 20.93 38.40 -18.53
C ILE A 131 21.44 39.78 -18.11
N GLU A 132 22.76 39.91 -18.03
CA GLU A 132 23.44 41.20 -17.88
C GLU A 132 23.61 41.90 -19.23
N LYS A 133 23.80 41.12 -20.30
CA LYS A 133 23.82 41.58 -21.69
C LYS A 133 22.59 41.07 -22.43
N PRO A 134 22.09 41.80 -23.44
CA PRO A 134 21.04 41.32 -24.33
C PRO A 134 21.36 39.93 -24.91
N VAL A 135 20.36 39.05 -25.00
CA VAL A 135 20.51 37.71 -25.59
C VAL A 135 19.80 37.67 -26.93
N ASP A 136 20.54 37.45 -28.02
CA ASP A 136 19.98 37.35 -29.37
C ASP A 136 19.28 36.00 -29.59
N LEU A 137 18.01 36.07 -30.02
CA LEU A 137 17.15 34.90 -30.29
C LEU A 137 17.26 34.40 -31.74
N LYS A 138 18.08 35.03 -32.61
CA LYS A 138 18.28 34.66 -34.02
C LYS A 138 17.01 34.72 -34.88
N ASN A 139 15.99 35.46 -34.43
CA ASN A 139 14.71 35.65 -35.12
C ASN A 139 14.36 37.15 -35.30
N GLY A 140 15.37 38.02 -35.22
CA GLY A 140 15.21 39.48 -35.27
C GLY A 140 14.81 40.12 -33.94
N TYR A 141 14.80 39.35 -32.85
CA TYR A 141 14.56 39.84 -31.50
C TYR A 141 15.64 39.41 -30.54
N SER A 142 15.83 40.20 -29.49
CA SER A 142 16.72 39.89 -28.38
C SER A 142 15.99 40.08 -27.04
N LEU A 143 16.43 39.33 -26.03
CA LEU A 143 15.96 39.47 -24.66
C LEU A 143 16.83 40.50 -23.94
N VAL A 144 16.20 41.48 -23.32
CA VAL A 144 16.88 42.55 -22.56
C VAL A 144 16.33 42.58 -21.15
N ASN A 145 17.20 42.82 -20.18
CA ASN A 145 16.79 43.09 -18.81
C ASN A 145 16.54 44.60 -18.66
N ASP A 146 15.27 44.99 -18.54
CA ASP A 146 14.84 46.36 -18.29
C ASP A 146 14.36 46.49 -16.84
N ASN A 147 15.16 47.14 -15.99
CA ASN A 147 14.83 47.44 -14.59
C ASN A 147 14.36 46.22 -13.76
N GLY A 148 14.91 45.04 -14.06
CA GLY A 148 14.53 43.81 -13.36
C GLY A 148 13.39 43.05 -14.03
N ILE A 149 12.92 43.44 -15.21
CA ILE A 149 11.94 42.69 -16.00
C ILE A 149 12.58 42.33 -17.34
N ILE A 150 12.47 41.06 -17.73
CA ILE A 150 12.98 40.62 -19.03
C ILE A 150 11.95 41.01 -20.09
N CYS A 151 12.40 41.77 -21.08
CA CYS A 151 11.61 42.25 -22.20
C CYS A 151 12.17 41.70 -23.51
N LYS A 152 11.30 41.53 -24.51
CA LYS A 152 11.67 41.15 -25.87
C LYS A 152 11.69 42.42 -26.72
N LEU A 153 12.84 42.75 -27.31
CA LEU A 153 13.03 43.93 -28.15
C LEU A 153 13.55 43.53 -29.54
N PRO A 154 13.21 44.27 -30.60
CA PRO A 154 13.83 44.05 -31.91
C PRO A 154 15.34 44.21 -31.84
N SER A 155 16.08 43.29 -32.45
CA SER A 155 17.55 43.26 -32.40
C SER A 155 18.19 44.50 -33.05
N GLU A 156 17.45 45.22 -33.90
CA GLU A 156 17.90 46.48 -34.52
C GLU A 156 18.25 47.58 -33.51
N PHE A 157 17.66 47.54 -32.31
CA PHE A 157 17.91 48.53 -31.26
C PHE A 157 19.08 48.14 -30.34
N ILE A 158 19.81 47.07 -30.65
CA ILE A 158 20.78 46.45 -29.75
C ILE A 158 22.12 46.24 -30.46
N GLU A 159 23.16 46.90 -29.95
CA GLU A 159 24.51 46.85 -30.53
C GLU A 159 25.31 45.65 -30.02
N ASP A 160 25.19 45.32 -28.74
CA ASP A 160 25.95 44.24 -28.08
C ASP A 160 25.02 43.15 -27.55
N SER A 161 25.10 41.94 -28.12
CA SER A 161 24.31 40.80 -27.66
C SER A 161 25.12 39.50 -27.57
N VAL A 162 24.66 38.62 -26.69
CA VAL A 162 25.19 37.27 -26.47
C VAL A 162 24.32 36.26 -27.21
N SER A 163 24.92 35.21 -27.75
CA SER A 163 24.16 34.17 -28.45
C SER A 163 23.25 33.36 -27.50
N LEU A 164 22.06 32.97 -27.96
CA LEU A 164 21.15 32.09 -27.21
C LEU A 164 21.82 30.78 -26.75
N ASP A 165 22.71 30.20 -27.56
CA ASP A 165 23.40 28.94 -27.23
C ASP A 165 24.36 29.11 -26.04
N GLU A 166 25.01 30.27 -25.94
CA GLU A 166 25.87 30.61 -24.80
C GLU A 166 25.04 30.83 -23.53
N PHE A 167 23.91 31.53 -23.64
CA PHE A 167 22.96 31.68 -22.54
C PHE A 167 22.45 30.31 -22.04
N LEU A 168 22.02 29.41 -22.93
CA LEU A 168 21.50 28.09 -22.55
C LEU A 168 22.55 27.24 -21.83
N LYS A 169 23.83 27.33 -22.22
CA LYS A 169 24.93 26.67 -21.49
C LYS A 169 25.07 27.19 -20.07
N LEU A 170 25.00 28.51 -19.86
CA LEU A 170 25.03 29.10 -18.52
C LEU A 170 23.78 28.71 -17.71
N ALA A 171 22.60 28.78 -18.32
CA ALA A 171 21.32 28.45 -17.71
C ALA A 171 21.24 26.99 -17.24
N SER A 172 21.88 26.05 -17.94
CA SER A 172 21.88 24.62 -17.59
C SER A 172 22.44 24.31 -16.19
N ASN A 173 23.28 25.21 -15.65
CA ASN A 173 23.88 25.08 -14.31
C ASN A 173 23.24 26.02 -13.28
N TYR A 174 22.24 26.81 -13.66
CA TYR A 174 21.60 27.78 -12.81
C TYR A 174 20.35 27.21 -12.13
N LYS A 175 20.15 27.56 -10.87
CA LYS A 175 18.99 27.11 -10.10
C LYS A 175 17.82 28.08 -10.28
N ALA A 176 17.00 27.81 -11.29
CA ALA A 176 15.76 28.56 -11.55
C ALA A 176 14.53 27.93 -10.87
N THR A 177 13.50 28.74 -10.70
CA THR A 177 12.19 28.31 -10.18
C THR A 177 11.42 27.55 -11.26
N ASN A 178 11.03 26.31 -10.96
CA ASN A 178 10.25 25.46 -11.86
C ASN A 178 8.76 25.80 -11.77
N ILE A 179 8.09 25.84 -12.92
CA ILE A 179 6.65 25.99 -13.04
C ILE A 179 6.03 24.64 -13.35
N TYR A 180 4.84 24.42 -12.79
CA TYR A 180 4.04 23.25 -13.09
C TYR A 180 3.09 23.57 -14.24
N ILE A 181 3.20 22.78 -15.31
CA ILE A 181 2.22 22.70 -16.39
C ILE A 181 1.66 21.28 -16.35
N SER A 182 0.35 21.17 -16.08
CA SER A 182 -0.34 19.90 -16.00
C SER A 182 -0.16 19.16 -17.31
N LYS A 183 0.45 17.99 -17.23
CA LYS A 183 0.46 17.04 -18.34
C LYS A 183 -0.99 16.63 -18.54
N ARG A 184 -1.62 17.04 -19.65
CA ARG A 184 -2.92 16.48 -20.03
C ARG A 184 -2.68 14.97 -20.14
N LEU A 185 -3.22 14.20 -19.18
CA LEU A 185 -3.29 12.75 -19.35
C LEU A 185 -4.15 12.55 -20.61
N PRO A 186 -3.71 11.74 -21.58
CA PRO A 186 -4.42 11.58 -22.86
C PRO A 186 -5.83 10.98 -22.72
N PHE A 187 -6.25 10.64 -21.50
CA PHE A 187 -7.56 10.10 -21.19
C PHE A 187 -8.53 11.23 -20.87
N SER A 188 -9.03 11.90 -21.90
CA SER A 188 -10.34 12.55 -21.81
C SER A 188 -11.38 11.43 -21.72
N VAL A 189 -11.73 11.02 -20.50
CA VAL A 189 -12.77 10.00 -20.30
C VAL A 189 -14.10 10.65 -20.65
N ASP A 190 -14.66 10.26 -21.79
CA ASP A 190 -15.96 10.74 -22.25
C ASP A 190 -17.02 10.57 -21.15
N ARG A 191 -17.89 11.58 -20.99
CA ARG A 191 -18.96 11.61 -19.99
C ARG A 191 -19.87 10.38 -20.07
N SER A 192 -20.06 9.85 -21.29
CA SER A 192 -20.82 8.62 -21.51
C SER A 192 -20.16 7.38 -20.87
N SER A 193 -18.83 7.31 -20.86
CA SER A 193 -18.06 6.21 -20.27
C SER A 193 -18.13 6.25 -18.75
N ILE A 194 -18.06 7.45 -18.16
CA ILE A 194 -18.21 7.66 -16.71
C ILE A 194 -19.58 7.18 -16.24
N LEU A 195 -20.65 7.52 -16.96
CA LEU A 195 -22.01 7.08 -16.62
C LEU A 195 -22.17 5.56 -16.69
N LYS A 196 -21.59 4.91 -17.70
CA LYS A 196 -21.60 3.43 -17.83
C LYS A 196 -20.88 2.75 -16.66
N ILE A 197 -19.70 3.26 -16.29
CA ILE A 197 -18.94 2.73 -15.15
C ILE A 197 -19.72 2.94 -13.84
N SER A 198 -20.30 4.12 -13.64
CA SER A 198 -21.11 4.42 -12.46
C SER A 198 -22.33 3.51 -12.36
N ALA A 199 -23.02 3.23 -13.48
CA ALA A 199 -24.16 2.33 -13.52
C ALA A 199 -23.75 0.89 -13.18
N ALA A 200 -22.63 0.41 -13.73
CA ALA A 200 -22.10 -0.92 -13.43
C ALA A 200 -21.74 -1.08 -11.94
N LEU A 201 -21.09 -0.07 -11.34
CA LEU A 201 -20.77 -0.06 -9.91
C LEU A 201 -22.03 -0.03 -9.04
N PHE A 202 -23.05 0.72 -9.44
CA PHE A 202 -24.32 0.78 -8.73
C PHE A 202 -25.02 -0.59 -8.72
N ILE A 203 -25.05 -1.29 -9.85
CA ILE A 203 -25.62 -2.63 -9.95
C ILE A 203 -24.85 -3.61 -9.04
N ALA A 204 -23.52 -3.57 -9.05
CA ALA A 204 -22.70 -4.39 -8.18
C ALA A 204 -22.98 -4.13 -6.68
N ALA A 205 -23.16 -2.87 -6.30
CA ALA A 205 -23.51 -2.50 -4.93
C ALA A 205 -24.89 -3.05 -4.51
N VAL A 206 -25.88 -2.99 -5.40
CA VAL A 206 -27.22 -3.55 -5.14
C VAL A 206 -27.16 -5.07 -4.95
N ILE A 207 -26.43 -5.78 -5.81
CA ILE A 207 -26.23 -7.24 -5.67
C ILE A 207 -25.60 -7.57 -4.32
N TYR A 208 -24.56 -6.84 -3.92
CA TYR A 208 -23.88 -7.03 -2.65
C TYR A 208 -24.81 -6.81 -1.44
N ILE A 209 -25.67 -5.79 -1.48
CA ILE A 209 -26.65 -5.52 -0.41
C ILE A 209 -27.66 -6.68 -0.29
N VAL A 210 -28.14 -7.22 -1.41
CA VAL A 210 -29.06 -8.36 -1.41
C VAL A 210 -28.38 -9.60 -0.81
N GLU A 211 -27.16 -9.93 -1.23
CA GLU A 211 -26.39 -11.03 -0.65
C GLU A 211 -26.15 -10.84 0.85
N TYR A 212 -25.76 -9.63 1.26
CA TYR A 212 -25.54 -9.31 2.67
C TYR A 212 -26.80 -9.53 3.53
N THR A 213 -27.96 -9.06 3.07
CA THR A 213 -29.22 -9.20 3.82
C THR A 213 -29.68 -10.66 3.90
N THR A 214 -29.52 -11.44 2.84
CA THR A 214 -29.84 -12.87 2.85
C THR A 214 -28.92 -13.64 3.78
N TYR A 215 -27.62 -13.37 3.74
CA TYR A 215 -26.64 -13.96 4.65
C TYR A 215 -26.93 -13.62 6.11
N TYR A 216 -27.26 -12.35 6.39
CA TYR A 216 -27.58 -11.89 7.74
C TYR A 216 -28.83 -12.59 8.32
N LYS A 217 -29.88 -12.76 7.51
CA LYS A 217 -31.07 -13.53 7.91
C LYS A 217 -30.75 -14.99 8.20
N ALA A 218 -29.97 -15.65 7.34
CA ALA A 218 -29.55 -17.03 7.53
C ALA A 218 -28.70 -17.20 8.80
N TYR A 219 -27.75 -16.29 9.03
CA TYR A 219 -26.92 -16.26 10.23
C TYR A 219 -27.76 -16.13 11.50
N ASN A 220 -28.68 -15.18 11.54
CA ASN A 220 -29.55 -14.98 12.71
C ASN A 220 -30.46 -16.18 12.99
N LYS A 221 -30.97 -16.83 11.94
CA LYS A 221 -31.73 -18.08 12.08
C LYS A 221 -30.88 -19.18 12.72
N LEU A 222 -29.64 -19.37 12.25
CA LEU A 222 -28.71 -20.35 12.83
C LEU A 222 -28.34 -20.03 14.28
N VAL A 223 -28.15 -18.75 14.62
CA VAL A 223 -27.85 -18.34 16.00
C VAL A 223 -29.04 -18.63 16.91
N LEU A 224 -30.26 -18.35 16.45
CA LEU A 224 -31.49 -18.62 17.21
C LEU A 224 -31.71 -20.13 17.40
N GLU A 225 -31.55 -20.92 16.33
CA GLU A 225 -31.64 -22.39 16.40
C GLU A 225 -30.60 -22.97 17.38
N ASN A 226 -29.35 -22.49 17.33
CA ASN A 226 -28.31 -22.90 18.28
C ASN A 226 -28.67 -22.54 19.72
N LYS A 227 -29.22 -21.34 19.94
CA LYS A 227 -29.66 -20.91 21.28
C LYS A 227 -30.77 -21.81 21.81
N ASN A 228 -31.76 -22.12 20.97
CA ASN A 228 -32.87 -23.02 21.32
C ASN A 228 -32.35 -24.43 21.66
N LEU A 229 -31.39 -24.96 20.90
CA LEU A 229 -30.75 -26.24 21.21
C LEU A 229 -30.00 -26.21 22.55
N TYR A 230 -29.29 -25.12 22.84
CA TYR A 230 -28.57 -25.01 24.11
C TYR A 230 -29.52 -24.96 25.32
N GLU A 231 -30.65 -24.27 25.18
CA GLU A 231 -31.68 -24.20 26.22
C GLU A 231 -32.40 -25.56 26.38
N ALA A 232 -32.81 -26.20 25.28
CA ALA A 232 -33.50 -27.49 25.32
C ALA A 232 -32.69 -28.62 25.97
N TYR A 233 -31.37 -28.62 25.75
CA TYR A 233 -30.48 -29.70 26.24
C TYR A 233 -29.61 -29.29 27.43
N ASN A 234 -29.87 -28.14 28.07
CA ASN A 234 -29.05 -27.61 29.19
C ASN A 234 -27.54 -27.65 28.90
N ILE A 235 -27.17 -27.32 27.65
CA ILE A 235 -25.78 -27.32 27.21
C ILE A 235 -25.12 -26.05 27.74
N PRO A 236 -23.88 -26.13 28.27
CA PRO A 236 -23.18 -24.94 28.74
C PRO A 236 -23.08 -23.87 27.65
N LYS A 237 -23.39 -22.61 28.02
CA LYS A 237 -23.41 -21.47 27.09
C LYS A 237 -22.01 -21.13 26.55
N THR A 238 -20.96 -21.38 27.34
CA THR A 238 -19.58 -21.05 26.97
C THR A 238 -18.88 -22.20 26.24
N GLY A 239 -18.10 -21.86 25.21
CA GLY A 239 -17.31 -22.85 24.46
C GLY A 239 -16.27 -23.59 25.33
N TYR A 240 -15.74 -22.93 26.37
CA TYR A 240 -14.78 -23.54 27.30
C TYR A 240 -15.41 -24.64 28.17
N GLN A 241 -16.57 -24.38 28.78
CA GLN A 241 -17.27 -25.38 29.58
C GLN A 241 -17.71 -26.56 28.72
N ARG A 242 -18.16 -26.31 27.48
CA ARG A 242 -18.48 -27.39 26.52
C ARG A 242 -17.28 -28.26 26.22
N ARG A 243 -16.14 -27.66 25.85
CA ARG A 243 -14.91 -28.42 25.55
C ARG A 243 -14.45 -29.25 26.75
N ALA A 244 -14.52 -28.70 27.96
CA ALA A 244 -14.18 -29.45 29.17
C ALA A 244 -15.14 -30.61 29.43
N ARG A 245 -16.45 -30.42 29.23
CA ARG A 245 -17.47 -31.47 29.38
C ARG A 245 -17.31 -32.55 28.32
N ILE A 246 -17.08 -32.18 27.05
CA ILE A 246 -16.82 -33.13 25.96
C ILE A 246 -15.57 -33.96 26.27
N LYS A 247 -14.46 -33.31 26.63
CA LYS A 247 -13.21 -34.00 26.99
C LYS A 247 -13.41 -34.97 28.15
N LYS A 248 -14.18 -34.58 29.17
CA LYS A 248 -14.55 -35.45 30.30
C LYS A 248 -15.38 -36.65 29.81
N LEU A 249 -16.40 -36.42 28.98
CA LEU A 249 -17.24 -37.50 28.44
C LEU A 249 -16.46 -38.44 27.52
N GLU A 250 -15.54 -37.93 26.72
CA GLU A 250 -14.63 -38.72 25.89
C GLU A 250 -13.73 -39.61 26.76
N SER A 251 -13.13 -39.07 27.82
CA SER A 251 -12.32 -39.89 28.74
C SER A 251 -13.13 -41.01 29.40
N ILE A 252 -14.39 -40.75 29.77
CA ILE A 252 -15.30 -41.77 30.31
C ILE A 252 -15.64 -42.82 29.24
N LYS A 253 -15.92 -42.38 28.01
CA LYS A 253 -16.21 -43.27 26.88
C LYS A 253 -15.02 -44.21 26.62
N ASP A 254 -13.81 -43.67 26.59
CA ASP A 254 -12.60 -44.42 26.29
C ASP A 254 -12.29 -45.42 27.42
N GLU A 255 -12.54 -45.05 28.68
CA GLU A 255 -12.46 -45.97 29.82
C GLU A 255 -13.47 -47.12 29.68
N ILE A 256 -14.72 -46.83 29.34
CA ILE A 256 -15.76 -47.84 29.12
C ILE A 256 -15.39 -48.77 27.95
N ILE A 257 -14.89 -48.22 26.85
CA ILE A 257 -14.44 -49.01 25.68
C ILE A 257 -13.28 -49.93 26.08
N SER A 258 -12.31 -49.42 26.83
CA SER A 258 -11.17 -50.21 27.30
C SER A 258 -11.62 -51.35 28.22
N LYS A 259 -12.51 -51.07 29.18
CA LYS A 259 -13.13 -52.09 30.05
C LYS A 259 -13.88 -53.15 29.21
N ARG A 260 -14.65 -52.74 28.20
CA ARG A 260 -15.36 -53.66 27.28
C ARG A 260 -14.40 -54.53 26.47
N GLN A 261 -13.30 -53.97 25.98
CA GLN A 261 -12.29 -54.73 25.24
C GLN A 261 -11.62 -55.79 26.11
N ILE A 262 -11.24 -55.43 27.35
CA ILE A 262 -10.71 -56.39 28.33
C ILE A 262 -11.73 -57.47 28.61
N PHE A 263 -12.98 -57.09 28.90
CA PHE A 263 -14.06 -58.04 29.14
C PHE A 263 -14.27 -58.99 27.95
N SER A 264 -14.27 -58.48 26.72
CA SER A 264 -14.35 -59.29 25.50
C SER A 264 -13.18 -60.26 25.37
N LYS A 265 -11.95 -59.87 25.74
CA LYS A 265 -10.78 -60.76 25.72
C LYS A 265 -10.89 -61.83 26.80
N LEU A 266 -11.40 -61.49 27.99
CA LEU A 266 -11.65 -62.44 29.08
C LEU A 266 -12.74 -63.46 28.73
N LEU A 267 -13.77 -63.07 28.00
CA LEU A 267 -14.78 -64.02 27.51
C LEU A 267 -14.25 -64.95 26.41
N ARG A 268 -13.10 -64.63 25.80
CA ARG A 268 -12.43 -65.44 24.77
C ARG A 268 -11.30 -66.32 25.30
N ILE A 269 -11.19 -66.48 26.63
CA ILE A 269 -10.21 -67.40 27.23
C ILE A 269 -10.40 -68.80 26.62
N PRO A 270 -9.33 -69.47 26.16
CA PRO A 270 -9.42 -70.79 25.54
C PRO A 270 -9.73 -71.84 26.62
N LEU A 271 -11.01 -72.11 26.83
CA LEU A 271 -11.53 -73.13 27.73
C LEU A 271 -11.96 -74.37 26.95
N ASN A 272 -11.76 -75.55 27.51
CA ASN A 272 -12.35 -76.78 26.98
C ASN A 272 -13.86 -76.79 27.24
N ARG A 273 -14.66 -76.46 26.21
CA ARG A 273 -16.12 -76.23 26.28
C ARG A 273 -16.92 -77.34 26.96
N LYS A 274 -16.40 -78.57 27.05
CA LYS A 274 -17.10 -79.71 27.68
C LYS A 274 -16.91 -79.79 29.21
N TYR A 275 -15.81 -79.25 29.75
CA TYR A 275 -15.40 -79.53 31.13
C TYR A 275 -14.87 -78.31 31.91
N GLU A 276 -14.64 -77.18 31.24
CA GLU A 276 -14.06 -75.97 31.82
C GLU A 276 -14.99 -74.77 31.58
N PHE A 277 -15.23 -73.99 32.64
CA PHE A 277 -16.11 -72.82 32.58
C PHE A 277 -15.69 -71.77 33.61
N ILE A 278 -16.03 -70.51 33.32
CA ILE A 278 -15.84 -69.39 34.25
C ILE A 278 -16.95 -69.46 35.30
N ARG A 279 -16.59 -69.69 36.56
CA ARG A 279 -17.53 -69.71 37.69
C ARG A 279 -17.92 -68.32 38.14
N LYS A 280 -16.93 -67.42 38.17
CA LYS A 280 -17.12 -66.05 38.64
C LYS A 280 -16.17 -65.13 37.92
N LEU A 281 -16.71 -64.02 37.43
CA LEU A 281 -15.95 -62.92 36.87
C LEU A 281 -16.43 -61.64 37.56
N THR A 282 -15.52 -60.95 38.23
CA THR A 282 -15.80 -59.68 38.89
C THR A 282 -14.82 -58.65 38.38
N LEU A 283 -15.35 -57.60 37.76
CA LEU A 283 -14.59 -56.47 37.24
C LEU A 283 -14.92 -55.26 38.11
N SER A 284 -13.92 -54.74 38.82
CA SER A 284 -13.99 -53.46 39.55
C SER A 284 -13.01 -52.48 38.89
N ASP A 285 -13.07 -51.20 39.26
CA ASP A 285 -12.39 -50.12 38.53
C ASP A 285 -10.92 -50.39 38.16
N LYS A 286 -10.16 -51.07 39.04
CA LYS A 286 -8.77 -51.44 38.76
C LYS A 286 -8.45 -52.92 38.99
N ARG A 287 -9.44 -53.75 39.34
CA ARG A 287 -9.18 -55.15 39.72
C ARG A 287 -10.13 -56.10 39.03
N VAL A 288 -9.56 -57.15 38.45
CA VAL A 288 -10.28 -58.30 37.89
C VAL A 288 -10.07 -59.50 38.80
N SER A 289 -11.17 -60.14 39.19
CA SER A 289 -11.16 -61.44 39.85
C SER A 289 -11.84 -62.47 38.96
N ILE A 290 -11.13 -63.54 38.63
CA ILE A 290 -11.63 -64.63 37.79
C ILE A 290 -11.51 -65.94 38.55
N GLU A 291 -12.60 -66.71 38.60
CA GLU A 291 -12.60 -68.08 39.08
C GLU A 291 -12.96 -69.01 37.93
N ILE A 292 -12.04 -69.91 37.58
CA ILE A 292 -12.19 -70.86 36.46
C ILE A 292 -12.18 -72.28 37.01
N SER A 293 -13.16 -73.09 36.60
CA SER A 293 -13.17 -74.53 36.86
C SER A 293 -12.28 -75.22 35.82
N LEU A 294 -11.28 -75.96 36.27
CA LEU A 294 -10.30 -76.65 35.43
C LEU A 294 -10.56 -78.15 35.41
N HIS A 295 -10.29 -78.79 34.27
CA HIS A 295 -10.32 -80.26 34.17
C HIS A 295 -8.92 -80.87 34.37
N ASN A 296 -7.88 -80.17 33.89
CA ASN A 296 -6.49 -80.63 33.89
C ASN A 296 -5.51 -79.49 34.25
N ASP A 297 -4.52 -79.76 35.09
CA ASP A 297 -3.51 -78.80 35.53
C ASP A 297 -2.65 -78.25 34.38
N LYS A 298 -2.45 -79.02 33.29
CA LYS A 298 -1.74 -78.55 32.09
C LYS A 298 -2.46 -77.40 31.35
N ASN A 299 -3.78 -77.30 31.48
CA ASN A 299 -4.54 -76.18 30.91
C ASN A 299 -4.44 -74.92 31.78
N ALA A 300 -4.16 -75.05 33.07
CA ALA A 300 -3.96 -73.92 33.98
C ALA A 300 -2.81 -73.01 33.51
N GLU A 301 -1.69 -73.61 33.06
CA GLU A 301 -0.54 -72.87 32.55
C GLU A 301 -0.84 -72.15 31.22
N LYS A 302 -1.62 -72.76 30.34
CA LYS A 302 -2.05 -72.12 29.08
C LYS A 302 -2.95 -70.91 29.33
N ILE A 303 -3.91 -71.06 30.25
CA ILE A 303 -4.81 -69.99 30.67
C ILE A 303 -4.04 -68.87 31.37
N LYS A 304 -3.07 -69.23 32.23
CA LYS A 304 -2.15 -68.27 32.86
C LYS A 304 -1.39 -67.45 31.82
N LYS A 305 -0.71 -68.10 30.87
CA LYS A 305 0.05 -67.41 29.80
C LYS A 305 -0.84 -66.53 28.92
N TYR A 306 -2.09 -66.92 28.68
CA TYR A 306 -3.05 -66.11 27.94
C TYR A 306 -3.45 -64.85 28.73
N LEU A 307 -3.70 -64.99 30.03
CA LEU A 307 -4.09 -63.88 30.90
C LEU A 307 -2.95 -62.90 31.20
N GLU A 308 -1.70 -63.38 31.29
CA GLU A 308 -0.50 -62.53 31.43
C GLU A 308 -0.30 -61.59 30.23
N LYS A 309 -0.78 -61.96 29.04
CA LYS A 309 -0.75 -61.09 27.85
C LYS A 309 -1.79 -59.97 27.88
N ILE A 310 -2.77 -60.05 28.77
CA ILE A 310 -3.94 -59.17 28.78
C ILE A 310 -4.00 -58.34 30.07
N LEU A 311 -3.53 -58.89 31.19
CA LEU A 311 -3.64 -58.30 32.53
C LEU A 311 -2.36 -58.49 33.34
N THR A 312 -2.12 -57.59 34.31
CA THR A 312 -1.04 -57.73 35.29
C THR A 312 -1.50 -58.63 36.44
N LEU A 313 -0.98 -59.85 36.49
CA LEU A 313 -1.43 -60.85 37.48
C LEU A 313 -0.80 -60.57 38.85
N LYS A 314 -1.64 -60.38 39.88
CA LYS A 314 -1.19 -60.17 41.26
C LYS A 314 -1.14 -61.44 42.08
N SER A 315 -2.10 -62.34 41.88
CA SER A 315 -2.11 -63.62 42.58
C SER A 315 -2.86 -64.67 41.79
N ILE A 316 -2.29 -65.88 41.76
CA ILE A 316 -2.92 -67.07 41.19
C ILE A 316 -2.91 -68.14 42.27
N LYS A 317 -4.07 -68.70 42.59
CA LYS A 317 -4.19 -69.85 43.50
C LYS A 317 -4.97 -70.94 42.79
N VAL A 318 -4.36 -72.12 42.66
CA VAL A 318 -5.03 -73.32 42.14
C VAL A 318 -5.29 -74.23 43.33
N LYS A 319 -6.57 -74.49 43.65
CA LYS A 319 -6.96 -75.41 44.73
C LYS A 319 -8.14 -76.23 44.26
N SER A 320 -8.06 -77.55 44.38
CA SER A 320 -9.17 -78.48 44.10
C SER A 320 -9.80 -78.27 42.71
N LYS A 321 -8.98 -78.22 41.65
CA LYS A 321 -9.41 -78.00 40.26
C LYS A 321 -10.10 -76.65 40.00
N ILE A 322 -9.94 -75.68 40.90
CA ILE A 322 -10.42 -74.30 40.73
C ILE A 322 -9.20 -73.37 40.71
N MET A 323 -9.11 -72.57 39.65
CA MET A 323 -8.12 -71.52 39.50
C MET A 323 -8.74 -70.17 39.86
N LYS A 324 -8.22 -69.55 40.92
CA LYS A 324 -8.60 -68.20 41.34
C LYS A 324 -7.49 -67.22 40.94
N ILE A 325 -7.86 -66.20 40.19
CA ILE A 325 -6.95 -65.21 39.63
C ILE A 325 -7.39 -63.84 40.11
N LYS A 326 -6.45 -63.08 40.67
CA LYS A 326 -6.62 -61.65 40.92
C LYS A 326 -5.59 -60.90 40.09
N ALA A 327 -6.06 -59.94 39.31
CA ALA A 327 -5.25 -59.17 38.39
C ALA A 327 -5.66 -57.69 38.43
N GLU A 328 -4.77 -56.81 37.99
CA GLU A 328 -5.08 -55.40 37.76
C GLU A 328 -5.17 -55.07 36.28
N ILE A 329 -6.02 -54.07 36.00
CA ILE A 329 -6.27 -53.52 34.67
C ILE A 329 -5.28 -52.40 34.41
#